data_AF-A0A642UF34-F1
#
_entry.id   AF-A0A642UF34-F1
#
_cell.length_a   1.000
_cell.length_b   1.000
_cell.length_c   1.000
_cell.angle_alpha   90.00
_cell.angle_beta   90.00
_cell.angle_gamma   90.00
#
_symmetry.space_group_name_H-M   'P 1'
#
loop_
_entity.id
_entity.type
_entity.pdbx_description
1 polymer ?
#
loop_
_entity_poly.entity_id
_entity_poly.type
_entity_poly.pdbx_seq_one_letter_code
_entity_poly.pdbx_strand_id
1 'polypeptide(L)'
;MNQPTAKTLAEVTGPDSSLIGPGAQPGTIPTDKDQATGLERFELMGKAEGIDVFDLENPIDQGSGTHEDPFLVPTYMGYRYVGCQGKEGFEPHKPYWMKVEEGDEPARCWQCGNVFKALYLGEPGQQHH
;
A
#
# COMPACT_ATOMS: atom_id res chain seq x y z
N MET A 1 28.20 3.55 13.63
CA MET A 1 28.22 2.17 13.11
C MET A 1 27.84 2.26 11.65
N ASN A 2 28.73 1.85 10.74
CA ASN A 2 28.59 2.03 9.30
C ASN A 2 27.67 0.92 8.76
N GLN A 3 26.35 1.08 8.84
CA GLN A 3 25.47 0.15 8.16
C GLN A 3 25.51 0.45 6.66
N PRO A 4 25.72 -0.57 5.81
CA PRO A 4 25.83 -0.38 4.38
C PRO A 4 24.48 0.04 3.79
N THR A 5 24.52 0.92 2.77
CA THR A 5 23.38 1.24 1.91
C THR A 5 22.73 -0.03 1.38
N ALA A 6 21.40 -0.10 1.44
CA ALA A 6 20.65 -1.20 0.84
C ALA A 6 20.81 -1.19 -0.68
N LYS A 7 21.10 -2.37 -1.22
CA LYS A 7 21.19 -2.63 -2.66
C LYS A 7 19.87 -3.12 -3.22
N THR A 8 19.07 -3.80 -2.40
CA THR A 8 17.75 -4.33 -2.76
C THR A 8 16.70 -3.92 -1.73
N LEU A 9 15.44 -3.93 -2.12
CA LEU A 9 14.32 -3.53 -1.26
C LEU A 9 14.24 -4.39 0.01
N ALA A 10 14.60 -5.67 -0.08
CA ALA A 10 14.60 -6.61 1.05
C ALA A 10 15.65 -6.29 2.13
N GLU A 11 16.68 -5.49 1.83
CA GLU A 11 17.73 -5.09 2.78
C GLU A 11 17.38 -3.82 3.57
N VAL A 12 16.22 -3.20 3.31
CA VAL A 12 15.79 -1.97 3.98
C VAL A 12 15.41 -2.27 5.43
N THR A 13 16.09 -1.63 6.38
CA THR A 13 15.89 -1.83 7.82
C THR A 13 15.08 -0.71 8.49
N GLY A 14 14.76 0.36 7.76
CA GLY A 14 13.95 1.48 8.23
C GLY A 14 14.42 2.82 7.65
N PRO A 15 14.10 3.96 8.29
CA PRO A 15 14.52 5.29 7.85
C PRO A 15 16.01 5.59 8.14
N ASP A 16 16.83 4.56 8.27
CA ASP A 16 18.22 4.64 8.67
C ASP A 16 19.15 4.75 7.46
N SER A 17 20.43 4.46 7.66
CA SER A 17 21.46 4.46 6.62
C SER A 17 21.22 3.49 5.46
N SER A 18 20.32 2.51 5.60
CA SER A 18 19.96 1.61 4.49
C SER A 18 19.35 2.39 3.31
N LEU A 19 18.65 3.50 3.58
CA LEU A 19 18.01 4.36 2.58
C LEU A 19 18.86 5.57 2.16
N ILE A 20 20.18 5.51 2.27
CA ILE A 20 21.09 6.57 1.80
C ILE A 20 21.83 6.10 0.56
N GLY A 21 21.81 6.88 -0.53
CA GLY A 21 22.54 6.54 -1.77
C GLY A 21 24.06 6.47 -1.62
N PRO A 22 24.76 5.74 -2.53
CA PRO A 22 26.20 5.52 -2.45
C PRO A 22 27.04 6.78 -2.73
N GLY A 23 26.44 7.86 -3.25
CA GLY A 23 27.13 9.07 -3.69
C GLY A 23 27.77 8.93 -5.07
N ALA A 24 27.78 10.03 -5.81
CA ALA A 24 28.39 10.11 -7.14
C ALA A 24 29.90 10.36 -7.07
N GLN A 25 30.63 9.98 -8.13
CA GLN A 25 32.06 10.26 -8.24
C GLN A 25 32.32 11.76 -8.49
N PRO A 26 33.41 12.34 -7.95
CA PRO A 26 33.76 13.73 -8.20
C PRO A 26 33.85 14.04 -9.70
N GLY A 27 33.24 15.14 -10.13
CA GLY A 27 33.24 15.57 -11.54
C GLY A 27 32.17 14.93 -12.42
N THR A 28 31.28 14.10 -11.85
CA THR A 28 30.10 13.55 -12.54
C THR A 28 28.82 14.22 -12.08
N ILE A 29 27.79 14.24 -12.93
CA ILE A 29 26.45 14.65 -12.53
C ILE A 29 25.79 13.44 -11.84
N PRO A 30 25.35 13.57 -10.58
CA PRO A 30 24.68 12.48 -9.86
C PRO A 30 23.40 12.06 -10.55
N THR A 31 23.12 10.76 -10.53
CA THR A 31 21.79 10.23 -10.86
C THR A 31 20.92 10.14 -9.61
N ASP A 32 19.62 9.98 -9.79
CA ASP A 32 18.68 9.82 -8.67
C ASP A 32 19.08 8.63 -7.77
N LYS A 33 19.64 7.56 -8.34
CA LYS A 33 20.13 6.40 -7.56
C LYS A 33 21.30 6.73 -6.64
N ASP A 34 22.10 7.73 -7.00
CA ASP A 34 23.33 8.10 -6.29
C ASP A 34 23.05 8.99 -5.07
N GLN A 35 22.04 9.86 -5.17
CA GLN A 35 21.76 10.88 -4.15
C GLN A 35 20.35 10.85 -3.54
N ALA A 36 19.42 10.04 -4.05
CA ALA A 36 18.12 9.88 -3.40
C ALA A 36 18.28 9.33 -1.98
N THR A 37 17.43 9.81 -1.07
CA THR A 37 17.42 9.40 0.33
C THR A 37 16.01 9.16 0.85
N GLY A 38 15.87 8.34 1.90
CA GLY A 38 14.60 8.13 2.59
C GLY A 38 13.51 7.53 1.68
N LEU A 39 12.30 8.08 1.74
CA LEU A 39 11.14 7.57 1.00
C LEU A 39 11.29 7.66 -0.52
N GLU A 40 11.97 8.70 -1.03
CA GLU A 40 12.27 8.81 -2.46
C GLU A 40 13.11 7.63 -2.93
N ARG A 41 14.17 7.29 -2.17
CA ARG A 41 15.00 6.12 -2.48
C ARG A 41 14.20 4.82 -2.38
N PHE A 42 13.36 4.70 -1.35
CA PHE A 42 12.51 3.52 -1.16
C PHE A 42 11.57 3.30 -2.36
N GLU A 43 10.92 4.36 -2.83
CA GLU A 43 10.06 4.33 -4.02
C GLU A 43 10.87 3.97 -5.28
N LEU A 44 12.04 4.58 -5.49
CA LEU A 44 12.91 4.30 -6.64
C LEU A 44 13.42 2.86 -6.64
N MET A 45 13.73 2.30 -5.47
CA MET A 45 14.13 0.89 -5.33
C MET A 45 12.97 -0.05 -5.64
N GLY A 46 11.78 0.24 -5.12
CA GLY A 46 10.56 -0.51 -5.46
C GLY A 46 10.30 -0.52 -6.96
N LYS A 47 10.27 0.66 -7.60
CA LYS A 47 10.08 0.79 -9.05
C LYS A 47 11.15 0.06 -9.86
N ALA A 48 12.41 0.07 -9.41
CA ALA A 48 13.49 -0.65 -10.07
C ALA A 48 13.34 -2.18 -10.00
N GLU A 49 12.69 -2.70 -8.95
CA GLU A 49 12.36 -4.12 -8.78
C GLU A 49 10.97 -4.49 -9.32
N GLY A 50 10.21 -3.52 -9.84
CA GLY A 50 8.85 -3.72 -10.34
C GLY A 50 7.77 -3.83 -9.26
N ILE A 51 8.05 -3.32 -8.05
CA ILE A 51 7.16 -3.34 -6.89
C ILE A 51 6.64 -1.92 -6.63
N ASP A 52 5.32 -1.74 -6.65
CA ASP A 52 4.70 -0.52 -6.13
C ASP A 52 4.56 -0.62 -4.61
N VAL A 53 5.46 0.06 -3.90
CA VAL A 53 5.55 0.03 -2.44
C VAL A 53 4.40 0.78 -1.74
N PHE A 54 3.65 1.61 -2.47
CA PHE A 54 2.57 2.42 -1.91
C PHE A 54 1.17 1.99 -2.38
N ASP A 55 1.09 1.02 -3.29
CA ASP A 55 -0.16 0.47 -3.82
C ASP A 55 -1.15 1.56 -4.27
N LEU A 56 -0.69 2.43 -5.17
CA LEU A 56 -1.44 3.62 -5.61
C LEU A 56 -2.41 3.32 -6.76
N GLU A 57 -2.10 2.33 -7.58
CA GLU A 57 -2.77 2.11 -8.87
C GLU A 57 -3.79 0.98 -8.84
N ASN A 58 -3.67 0.02 -7.92
CA ASN A 58 -4.47 -1.20 -7.99
C ASN A 58 -5.82 -1.05 -7.26
N PRO A 59 -6.93 -1.43 -7.91
CA PRO A 59 -8.20 -1.60 -7.21
C PRO A 59 -8.13 -2.83 -6.29
N ILE A 60 -9.05 -2.87 -5.33
CA ILE A 60 -9.24 -4.03 -4.46
C ILE A 60 -9.89 -5.14 -5.28
N ASP A 61 -9.16 -6.25 -5.47
CA ASP A 61 -9.56 -7.38 -6.32
C ASP A 61 -9.66 -8.71 -5.56
N GLN A 62 -9.17 -8.76 -4.32
CA GLN A 62 -9.19 -9.96 -3.51
C GLN A 62 -10.60 -10.25 -2.97
N GLY A 63 -11.24 -11.29 -3.52
CA GLY A 63 -12.59 -11.75 -3.12
C GLY A 63 -13.64 -11.45 -4.19
N SER A 64 -14.87 -11.94 -3.99
CA SER A 64 -15.97 -11.80 -4.95
C SER A 64 -17.02 -10.74 -4.58
N GLY A 65 -16.91 -10.16 -3.38
CA GLY A 65 -17.80 -9.12 -2.86
C GLY A 65 -19.12 -9.64 -2.29
N THR A 66 -19.20 -10.93 -1.94
CA THR A 66 -20.38 -11.55 -1.34
C THR A 66 -20.28 -11.57 0.19
N HIS A 67 -21.35 -11.95 0.90
CA HIS A 67 -21.26 -12.09 2.36
C HIS A 67 -20.35 -13.26 2.79
N GLU A 68 -20.33 -14.33 1.98
CA GLU A 68 -19.49 -15.50 2.23
C GLU A 68 -18.02 -15.23 1.85
N ASP A 69 -17.81 -14.42 0.81
CA ASP A 69 -16.49 -14.06 0.28
C ASP A 69 -16.44 -12.54 -0.03
N PRO A 70 -16.25 -11.71 1.02
CA PRO A 70 -16.21 -10.25 0.88
C PRO A 70 -14.91 -9.79 0.21
N PHE A 71 -14.93 -8.58 -0.36
CA PHE A 71 -13.70 -7.93 -0.81
C PHE A 71 -12.81 -7.63 0.39
N LEU A 72 -11.60 -8.18 0.37
CA LEU A 72 -10.61 -8.00 1.43
C LEU A 72 -9.86 -6.69 1.21
N VAL A 73 -10.02 -5.78 2.16
CA VAL A 73 -9.49 -4.42 2.10
C VAL A 73 -8.20 -4.37 2.91
N PRO A 74 -7.01 -4.36 2.28
CA PRO A 74 -5.76 -4.34 3.02
C PRO A 74 -5.64 -3.01 3.79
N THR A 75 -5.31 -3.09 5.07
CA THR A 75 -5.14 -1.93 5.94
C THR A 75 -4.00 -2.12 6.91
N TYR A 76 -3.23 -1.06 7.15
CA TYR A 76 -2.19 -0.99 8.19
C TYR A 76 -2.69 -0.26 9.44
N MET A 77 -3.95 0.19 9.44
CA MET A 77 -4.66 0.86 10.52
C MET A 77 -5.97 0.13 10.82
N GLY A 78 -6.64 0.45 11.93
CA GLY A 78 -7.91 -0.19 12.32
C GLY A 78 -9.07 -0.01 11.32
N TYR A 79 -8.92 0.86 10.32
CA TYR A 79 -9.92 1.10 9.29
C TYR A 79 -9.30 1.65 7.99
N ARG A 80 -10.01 1.49 6.86
CA ARG A 80 -9.71 2.10 5.56
C ARG A 80 -10.98 2.60 4.88
N TYR A 81 -10.90 3.76 4.24
CA TYR A 81 -12.00 4.27 3.41
C TYR A 81 -11.97 3.64 2.03
N VAL A 82 -13.13 3.18 1.56
CA VAL A 82 -13.28 2.52 0.26
C VAL A 82 -14.39 3.20 -0.53
N GLY A 83 -14.12 3.50 -1.80
CA GLY A 83 -15.08 4.05 -2.74
C GLY A 83 -15.55 2.97 -3.70
N CYS A 84 -16.78 2.49 -3.56
CA CYS A 84 -17.34 1.49 -4.47
C CYS A 84 -18.03 2.18 -5.66
N GLN A 85 -17.68 1.78 -6.89
CA GLN A 85 -18.27 2.28 -8.15
C GLN A 85 -19.11 1.23 -8.90
N GLY A 86 -19.32 0.05 -8.30
CA GLY A 86 -20.04 -1.07 -8.90
C GLY A 86 -19.15 -2.31 -9.03
N LYS A 87 -19.71 -3.35 -9.65
CA LYS A 87 -19.05 -4.63 -9.94
C LYS A 87 -19.04 -4.83 -11.45
N GLU A 88 -18.00 -5.49 -11.97
CA GLU A 88 -17.94 -5.86 -13.38
C GLU A 88 -19.20 -6.65 -13.79
N GLY A 89 -19.77 -6.29 -14.94
CA GLY A 89 -21.00 -6.91 -15.45
C GLY A 89 -22.31 -6.30 -14.91
N PHE A 90 -22.26 -5.32 -14.01
CA PHE A 90 -23.42 -4.55 -13.54
C PHE A 90 -23.35 -3.10 -13.99
N GLU A 91 -24.47 -2.37 -13.92
CA GLU A 91 -24.49 -0.94 -14.22
C GLU A 91 -23.61 -0.19 -13.21
N PRO A 92 -22.57 0.54 -13.66
CA PRO A 92 -21.70 1.28 -12.78
C PRO A 92 -22.48 2.40 -12.10
N HIS A 93 -22.05 2.78 -10.92
CA HIS A 93 -22.71 3.83 -10.15
C HIS A 93 -21.73 4.86 -9.59
N LYS A 94 -22.29 5.98 -9.13
CA LYS A 94 -21.51 7.02 -8.45
C LYS A 94 -20.75 6.42 -7.27
N PRO A 95 -19.54 6.90 -6.96
CA PRO A 95 -18.76 6.35 -5.86
C PRO A 95 -19.53 6.49 -4.54
N TYR A 96 -19.80 5.35 -3.91
CA TYR A 96 -20.28 5.30 -2.54
C TYR A 96 -19.11 5.02 -1.62
N TRP A 97 -18.82 6.00 -0.76
CA TRP A 97 -17.77 5.93 0.23
C TRP A 97 -18.25 5.23 1.50
N MET A 98 -17.43 4.34 2.01
CA MET A 98 -17.67 3.65 3.27
C MET A 98 -16.39 3.56 4.08
N LYS A 99 -16.56 3.54 5.41
CA LYS A 99 -15.48 3.23 6.35
C LYS A 99 -15.51 1.72 6.59
N VAL A 100 -14.45 1.03 6.18
CA VAL A 100 -14.28 -0.40 6.42
C VAL A 100 -13.39 -0.54 7.65
N GLU A 101 -13.97 -0.96 8.76
CA GLU A 101 -13.28 -1.12 10.04
C GLU A 101 -12.96 -2.59 10.31
N GLU A 102 -11.94 -2.84 11.13
CA GLU A 102 -11.74 -4.16 11.72
C GLU A 102 -12.92 -4.51 12.64
N GLY A 103 -13.48 -5.70 12.47
CA GLY A 103 -14.59 -6.16 13.28
C GLY A 103 -15.36 -7.32 12.65
N ASP A 104 -16.44 -7.69 13.32
CA ASP A 104 -17.32 -8.79 12.90
C ASP A 104 -18.27 -8.38 11.77
N GLU A 105 -18.68 -7.10 11.73
CA GLU A 105 -19.62 -6.58 10.73
C GLU A 105 -18.89 -6.06 9.50
N PRO A 106 -19.13 -6.64 8.30
CA PRO A 106 -18.55 -6.12 7.08
C PRO A 106 -19.29 -4.89 6.57
N ALA A 107 -18.56 -3.97 5.93
CA ALA A 107 -19.15 -2.81 5.28
C ALA A 107 -19.85 -3.24 3.99
N ARG A 108 -21.06 -2.71 3.73
CA ARG A 108 -21.83 -3.06 2.54
C ARG A 108 -22.18 -1.83 1.71
N CYS A 109 -21.99 -1.91 0.40
CA CYS A 109 -22.50 -0.92 -0.52
C CYS A 109 -24.03 -1.00 -0.59
N TRP A 110 -24.71 0.10 -0.31
CA TRP A 110 -26.18 0.16 -0.39
C TRP A 110 -26.70 -0.06 -1.81
N GLN A 111 -25.97 0.40 -2.83
CA GLN A 111 -26.45 0.36 -4.22
C GLN A 111 -26.18 -0.97 -4.93
N CYS A 112 -24.94 -1.46 -4.93
CA CYS A 112 -24.59 -2.70 -5.63
C CYS A 112 -24.55 -3.95 -4.72
N GLY A 113 -24.63 -3.78 -3.40
CA GLY A 113 -24.59 -4.89 -2.46
C GLY A 113 -23.22 -5.50 -2.21
N ASN A 114 -22.14 -4.96 -2.82
CA ASN A 114 -20.77 -5.42 -2.54
C ASN A 114 -20.45 -5.33 -1.05
N VAL A 115 -19.85 -6.40 -0.54
CA VAL A 115 -19.45 -6.53 0.86
C VAL A 115 -17.92 -6.41 0.95
N PHE A 116 -17.46 -5.65 1.94
CA PHE A 116 -16.05 -5.34 2.18
C PHE A 116 -15.68 -5.67 3.62
N LYS A 117 -14.51 -6.29 3.81
CA LYS A 117 -13.97 -6.63 5.13
C LYS A 117 -12.53 -6.17 5.24
N ALA A 118 -12.17 -5.57 6.37
CA ALA A 118 -10.79 -5.15 6.62
C ALA A 118 -9.88 -6.38 6.75
N LEU A 119 -8.73 -6.32 6.09
CA LEU A 119 -7.62 -7.25 6.21
C LEU A 119 -6.44 -6.50 6.83
N TYR A 120 -6.21 -6.68 8.13
CA TYR A 120 -5.10 -6.02 8.82
C TYR A 120 -3.77 -6.67 8.43
N LEU A 121 -2.85 -5.86 7.89
CA LEU A 121 -1.50 -6.27 7.47
C LEU A 121 -0.39 -5.70 8.36
N GLY A 122 -0.74 -4.89 9.36
CA GLY A 122 0.22 -4.27 10.27
C GLY A 122 0.73 -5.22 11.36
N GLU A 123 1.77 -4.78 12.07
CA GLU A 123 2.26 -5.46 13.27
C GLU A 123 1.24 -5.31 14.42
N PRO A 124 0.93 -6.39 15.17
CA PRO A 124 0.03 -6.32 16.31
C PRO A 124 0.44 -5.23 17.31
N GLY A 125 -0.48 -4.29 17.60
CA GLY A 125 -0.24 -3.20 18.55
C GLY A 125 0.30 -1.90 17.96
N GLN A 126 0.50 -1.82 16.64
CA GLN A 126 0.76 -0.55 15.93
C GLN A 126 -0.51 0.06 15.31
N GLN A 127 -1.68 -0.40 15.74
CA GLN A 127 -2.95 0.21 15.38
C GLN A 127 -3.00 1.61 16.00
N HIS A 128 -2.79 2.65 15.19
CA HIS A 128 -2.88 4.03 15.67
C HIS A 128 -4.29 4.30 16.22
N HIS A 129 -4.33 4.80 17.46
CA HIS A 129 -5.52 5.32 18.15
C HIS A 129 -6.20 6.43 17.35
#